data_AF-A0A2T7T8G0-F1
#
_entry.id   AF-A0A2T7T8G0-F1
#
_cell.length_a   1.000
_cell.length_b   1.000
_cell.length_c   1.000
_cell.angle_alpha   90.00
_cell.angle_beta   90.00
_cell.angle_gamma   90.00
#
_symmetry.space_group_name_H-M   'P 1'
#
loop_
_entity.id
_entity.type
_entity.pdbx_description
1 polymer ?
#
loop_
_entity_poly.entity_id
_entity_poly.type
_entity_poly.pdbx_seq_one_letter_code
_entity_poly.pdbx_strand_id
1 'polypeptide(L)' 'MAGGLDPLAELPKLERLRLSVCTHREGPIDLSPLAARENLVITVANGTPVRGEDAFTPGRIEFVRN' A
#
# COMPACT_ATOMS: atom_id res chain seq x y z
N MET A 1 -2.01 -2.33 19.28
CA MET A 1 -2.61 -1.30 18.41
C MET A 1 -2.02 -1.52 17.03
N ALA A 2 -2.73 -2.23 16.17
CA ALA A 2 -2.25 -2.50 14.82
C ALA A 2 -2.38 -1.19 14.02
N GLY A 3 -1.25 -0.54 13.74
CA GLY A 3 -1.18 0.67 12.92
C GLY A 3 -1.31 0.31 11.44
N GLY A 4 -2.52 -0.06 11.03
CA GLY A 4 -2.86 -0.39 9.64
C GLY A 4 -3.00 0.84 8.74
N LEU A 5 -3.22 0.59 7.44
CA LEU A 5 -3.42 1.65 6.45
C LEU A 5 -4.87 2.14 6.37
N ASP A 6 -5.79 1.60 7.17
CA ASP A 6 -7.22 1.93 7.17
C ASP A 6 -7.52 3.44 7.20
N PRO A 7 -6.83 4.28 8.00
CA PRO A 7 -7.10 5.72 8.01
C PRO A 7 -6.76 6.42 6.68
N LEU A 8 -5.84 5.85 5.89
CA LEU A 8 -5.52 6.39 4.56
C LEU A 8 -6.64 6.13 3.55
N ALA A 9 -7.55 5.20 3.85
CA ALA A 9 -8.74 4.98 3.04
C ALA A 9 -9.72 6.17 3.12
N GLU A 10 -9.70 6.91 4.23
CA GLU A 10 -10.59 8.04 4.49
C GLU A 10 -10.11 9.36 3.88
N LEU A 11 -8.97 9.37 3.18
CA LEU A 11 -8.39 10.57 2.58
C LEU A 11 -8.86 10.72 1.12
N PRO A 12 -9.93 11.47 0.81
CA PRO A 12 -10.56 11.45 -0.52
C PRO A 12 -9.64 11.92 -1.66
N LYS A 13 -8.63 12.75 -1.34
CA LYS A 13 -7.69 13.33 -2.32
C LYS A 13 -6.34 12.61 -2.39
N LEU A 14 -6.16 11.51 -1.66
CA LEU A 14 -4.88 10.80 -1.67
C LEU A 14 -4.78 9.95 -2.95
N GLU A 15 -4.01 10.41 -3.93
CA GLU A 15 -3.87 9.75 -5.24
C GLU A 15 -2.61 8.89 -5.35
N ARG A 16 -1.61 9.16 -4.50
CA ARG A 16 -0.31 8.48 -4.54
C ARG A 16 0.16 8.13 -3.14
N LEU A 17 0.56 6.88 -2.93
CA LEU A 17 1.19 6.40 -1.72
C LEU A 17 2.52 5.73 -2.07
N ARG A 18 3.60 6.12 -1.41
CA ARG A 18 4.90 5.48 -1.57
C ARG A 18 5.32 4.81 -0.28
N LEU A 19 5.58 3.50 -0.35
CA LEU A 19 6.13 2.70 0.73
C LEU A 19 7.57 2.32 0.37
N SER A 20 8.52 2.63 1.25
CA SER A 20 9.93 2.44 0.97
C SER A 20 10.69 2.20 2.26
N VAL A 21 11.45 1.10 2.31
CA VAL A 21 12.21 0.67 3.50
C VAL A 21 11.30 0.53 4.73
N CYS A 22 10.02 0.20 4.52
CA CYS A 22 9.11 -0.01 5.63
C CYS A 22 9.29 -1.44 6.14
N THR A 23 9.78 -1.58 7.37
CA THR A 23 9.85 -2.85 8.08
C THR A 23 8.86 -2.81 9.22
N HIS A 24 7.85 -3.68 9.18
CA HIS A 24 6.82 -3.73 10.21
C HIS A 24 6.99 -5.00 11.04
N ARG A 25 7.09 -4.83 12.37
CA ARG A 25 7.38 -5.95 13.30
C ARG A 25 6.32 -7.05 13.26
N GLU A 26 5.08 -6.70 12.89
CA GLU A 26 3.95 -7.63 12.87
C GLU A 26 3.77 -8.33 11.51
N GLY A 27 4.71 -8.14 10.57
CA GLY A 27 4.69 -8.78 9.25
C GLY A 27 4.50 -7.80 8.09
N PRO A 28 4.18 -8.28 6.88
CA PRO A 28 3.97 -7.44 5.71
C PRO A 28 2.89 -6.38 5.93
N ILE A 29 3.04 -5.22 5.28
CA ILE A 29 2.04 -4.16 5.31
C ILE A 29 0.81 -4.59 4.50
N ASP A 30 -0.36 -4.54 5.12
CA ASP A 30 -1.62 -4.88 4.46
C ASP A 30 -2.13 -3.72 3.60
N LEU A 31 -2.20 -3.93 2.29
CA LEU A 31 -2.70 -2.93 1.35
C LEU A 31 -4.22 -3.04 1.12
N SER A 32 -4.85 -4.14 1.54
CA SER A 32 -6.26 -4.43 1.28
C SER A 32 -7.23 -3.27 1.64
N PRO A 33 -7.04 -2.51 2.73
CA PRO A 33 -7.91 -1.37 3.05
C PRO A 33 -7.95 -0.28 1.97
N LEU A 34 -6.94 -0.22 1.10
CA LEU A 34 -6.81 0.79 0.05
C LEU A 34 -7.31 0.31 -1.32
N ALA A 35 -7.75 -0.95 -1.42
CA ALA A 35 -8.22 -1.55 -2.67
C ALA A 35 -9.44 -0.80 -3.24
N ALA A 36 -10.35 -0.32 -2.39
CA ALA A 36 -11.54 0.42 -2.79
C ALA A 36 -11.24 1.80 -3.42
N ARG A 37 -10.01 2.31 -3.32
CA ARG A 37 -9.65 3.64 -3.81
C ARG A 37 -9.12 3.60 -5.24
N GLU A 38 -10.01 3.52 -6.21
CA GLU A 38 -9.69 3.32 -7.64
C GLU A 38 -8.64 4.28 -8.21
N ASN A 39 -8.61 5.53 -7.73
CA ASN A 39 -7.67 6.58 -8.17
C ASN A 39 -6.31 6.57 -7.45
N LEU A 40 -6.10 5.64 -6.50
CA LEU A 40 -4.86 5.56 -5.74
C LEU A 40 -3.85 4.63 -6.42
N VAL A 41 -2.68 5.17 -6.72
CA VAL A 41 -1.48 4.43 -7.14
C VAL A 41 -0.54 4.22 -5.96
N ILE A 42 -0.06 3.00 -5.78
CA ILE A 42 0.85 2.61 -4.70
C ILE A 42 2.20 2.23 -5.30
N THR A 43 3.26 2.89 -4.87
CA THR A 43 4.63 2.51 -5.21
C THR A 43 5.27 1.80 -4.02
N VAL A 44 5.73 0.57 -4.22
CA VAL A 44 6.43 -0.24 -3.22
C VAL A 44 7.89 -0.37 -3.62
N ALA A 45 8.80 0.11 -2.77
CA ALA A 45 10.23 0.12 -3.06
C ALA A 45 11.06 -0.60 -1.99
N ASN A 46 12.31 -0.93 -2.35
CA ASN A 46 13.34 -1.41 -1.44
C ASN A 46 12.97 -2.67 -0.66
N GLY A 47 12.31 -3.63 -1.33
CA GLY A 47 11.95 -4.92 -0.71
C GLY A 47 10.96 -4.80 0.45
N THR A 48 10.22 -3.69 0.53
CA THR A 48 9.15 -3.50 1.54
C THR A 48 8.13 -4.64 1.40
N PRO A 49 7.96 -5.51 2.42
CA PRO A 49 7.03 -6.60 2.35
C PRO A 49 5.59 -6.07 2.45
N VAL A 50 4.76 -6.44 1.50
CA VAL A 50 3.34 -6.09 1.44
C VAL A 50 2.50 -7.35 1.26
N ARG A 51 1.20 -7.25 1.53
CA ARG A 51 0.18 -8.27 1.23
C ARG A 51 -1.11 -7.62 0.78
N GLY A 52 -2.01 -8.41 0.17
CA GLY A 52 -3.31 -7.92 -0.31
C GLY A 52 -3.21 -7.18 -1.65
N GLU A 53 -2.09 -7.32 -2.36
CA GLU A 53 -1.92 -6.81 -3.73
C GLU A 53 -2.95 -7.39 -4.71
N ASP A 54 -3.42 -8.61 -4.46
CA ASP A 54 -4.46 -9.31 -5.23
C ASP A 54 -5.83 -8.60 -5.22
N ALA A 55 -6.09 -7.72 -4.25
CA ALA A 55 -7.31 -6.91 -4.20
C ALA A 55 -7.28 -5.71 -5.16
N PHE A 56 -6.15 -5.43 -5.82
CA PHE A 56 -5.97 -4.26 -6.68
C PHE A 56 -6.11 -4.63 -8.15
N THR A 57 -6.67 -3.71 -8.93
CA THR A 57 -6.62 -3.82 -10.39
C THR A 57 -5.17 -3.70 -10.89
N PRO A 58 -4.82 -4.39 -12.00
CA PRO A 58 -3.47 -4.34 -12.56
C PRO A 58 -2.99 -2.91 -12.83
N GLY A 59 -1.72 -2.64 -12.52
CA GLY A 59 -1.11 -1.32 -12.73
C GLY A 59 -1.33 -0.31 -11.61
N ARG A 60 -2.16 -0.63 -10.59
CA ARG A 60 -2.30 0.23 -9.40
C ARG A 60 -1.17 0.11 -8.39
N ILE A 61 -0.43 -0.99 -8.43
CA ILE A 61 0.74 -1.22 -7.58
C ILE A 61 1.99 -1.32 -8.46
N GLU A 62 2.96 -0.48 -8.18
CA GLU A 62 4.25 -0.44 -8.87
C GLU A 62 5.36 -0.89 -7.91
N PHE A 63 6.01 -2.00 -8.23
CA PHE A 63 7.17 -2.49 -7.49
C PHE A 63 8.46 -1.96 -8.10
N VAL A 64 9.20 -1.16 -7.33
CA VAL A 64 10.45 -0.54 -7.77
C VAL A 64 11.63 -1.16 -7.03
N ARG A 65 12.59 -1.68 -7.78
CA ARG A 65 13.90 -2.08 -7.27
C ARG A 65 14.84 -0.90 -7.45
N ASN A 66 15.28 -0.32 -6.35
CA ASN A 66 16.27 0.75 -6.33
C ASN A 66 17.68 0.18 -6.24
#